data_AF-A0AAW1CXZ4-F1
#
_entry.id   AF-A0AAW1CXZ4-F1
#
_cell.length_a   1.000
_cell.length_b   1.000
_cell.length_c   1.000
_cell.angle_alpha   90.00
_cell.angle_beta   90.00
_cell.angle_gamma   90.00
#
_symmetry.space_group_name_H-M   'P 1'
#
loop_
_entity.id
_entity.type
_entity.pdbx_description
1 polymer ?
#
loop_
_entity_poly.entity_id
_entity_poly.type
_entity_poly.pdbx_seq_one_letter_code
_entity_poly.pdbx_strand_id
1 'polypeptide(L)'
;MNSKIEELIAVAMSVSSLKDAARKESINQTQFLEEYQVTLECADMLFSKLFTLALKSNCLSVVNNALPVCLGLIKSENKKSKVFKQESCINTLREAMKKDYFPKETSELLEFVFKETPLLKQKIKEMEKEN
;
A
#
# COMPACT_ATOMS: atom_id res chain seq x y z
N MET A 1 12.16 -16.02 10.43
CA MET A 1 11.12 -16.18 9.39
C MET A 1 10.50 -14.83 8.98
N ASN A 2 10.31 -13.89 9.91
CA ASN A 2 9.67 -12.58 9.67
C ASN A 2 10.40 -11.64 8.70
N SER A 3 11.74 -11.73 8.58
CA SER A 3 12.53 -10.82 7.74
C SER A 3 12.13 -10.84 6.24
N LYS A 4 11.71 -11.99 5.69
CA LYS A 4 11.30 -12.08 4.28
C LYS A 4 9.96 -11.37 4.00
N ILE A 5 9.08 -11.31 5.01
CA ILE A 5 7.77 -10.67 4.89
C ILE A 5 7.93 -9.16 4.97
N GLU A 6 8.75 -8.68 5.91
CA GLU A 6 9.08 -7.26 6.01
C GLU A 6 9.75 -6.74 4.73
N GLU A 7 10.66 -7.52 4.14
CA GLU A 7 11.28 -7.20 2.85
C GLU A 7 10.24 -7.16 1.72
N LEU A 8 9.33 -8.14 1.65
CA LEU A 8 8.29 -8.17 0.62
C LEU A 8 7.30 -7.01 0.76
N ILE A 9 6.96 -6.61 1.99
CA ILE A 9 6.17 -5.40 2.26
C ILE A 9 6.92 -4.17 1.75
N ALA A 10 8.21 -4.03 2.07
CA ALA A 10 9.01 -2.88 1.63
C ALA A 10 9.10 -2.80 0.09
N VAL A 11 9.22 -3.93 -0.60
CA VAL A 11 9.24 -4.00 -2.08
C VAL A 11 7.86 -3.64 -2.65
N ALA A 12 6.78 -4.23 -2.15
CA ALA A 12 5.41 -3.93 -2.61
C ALA A 12 5.08 -2.43 -2.45
N MET A 13 5.44 -1.85 -1.30
CA MET A 13 5.25 -0.43 -1.03
C MET A 13 6.14 0.46 -1.90
N SER A 14 7.37 0.03 -2.20
CA SER A 14 8.27 0.76 -3.11
C SER A 14 7.73 0.76 -4.54
N VAL A 15 7.27 -0.38 -5.06
CA VAL A 15 6.67 -0.46 -6.40
C VAL A 15 5.42 0.42 -6.49
N SER A 16 4.56 0.37 -5.46
CA SER A 16 3.36 1.20 -5.40
C SER A 16 3.64 2.72 -5.36
N SER A 17 4.86 3.12 -4.95
CA SER A 17 5.32 4.51 -4.90
C SER A 17 5.86 5.04 -6.25
N LEU A 18 6.06 4.18 -7.25
CA LEU A 18 6.70 4.57 -8.52
C LEU A 18 5.80 5.46 -9.40
N LYS A 19 4.47 5.44 -9.20
CA LYS A 19 3.52 6.28 -9.93
C LYS A 19 3.86 7.78 -9.84
N ASP A 20 4.25 8.24 -8.65
CA ASP A 20 4.51 9.66 -8.40
C ASP A 20 5.85 10.12 -9.00
N ALA A 21 6.77 9.18 -9.26
CA ALA A 21 8.03 9.42 -9.97
C ALA A 21 7.83 9.44 -11.50
N ALA A 22 7.14 8.44 -12.04
CA ALA A 22 6.87 8.33 -13.49
C ALA A 22 6.03 9.50 -14.04
N ARG A 23 5.17 10.11 -13.22
CA ARG A 23 4.39 11.30 -13.60
C ARG A 23 5.29 12.51 -13.88
N LYS A 24 6.46 12.61 -13.22
CA LYS A 24 7.37 13.76 -13.33
C LYS A 24 8.36 13.65 -14.48
N GLU A 25 8.62 12.44 -14.96
CA GLU A 25 9.68 12.15 -15.94
C GLU A 25 9.15 11.81 -17.35
N SER A 26 7.84 11.54 -17.49
CA SER A 26 7.26 11.12 -18.77
C SER A 26 7.07 12.27 -19.76
N ILE A 27 7.60 12.07 -20.97
CA ILE A 27 7.56 13.04 -22.09
C ILE A 27 6.24 12.91 -22.89
N ASN A 28 5.53 11.79 -22.77
CA ASN A 28 4.28 11.46 -23.48
C ASN A 28 3.29 10.72 -22.56
N GLN A 29 2.02 11.12 -22.60
CA GLN A 29 0.89 10.56 -21.84
C GLN A 29 0.63 9.06 -22.07
N THR A 30 0.85 8.54 -23.28
CA THR A 30 0.65 7.12 -23.63
C THR A 30 1.70 6.23 -22.99
N GLN A 31 2.97 6.62 -23.02
CA GLN A 31 4.07 5.86 -22.41
C GLN A 31 3.92 5.81 -20.88
N PHE A 32 3.49 6.91 -20.27
CA PHE A 32 3.18 6.96 -18.84
C PHE A 32 2.09 5.94 -18.44
N LEU A 33 1.04 5.78 -19.26
CA LEU A 33 -0.05 4.85 -18.98
C LEU A 33 0.42 3.39 -19.02
N GLU A 34 1.28 3.02 -19.97
CA GLU A 34 1.84 1.67 -20.07
C GLU A 34 2.79 1.35 -18.89
N GLU A 35 3.71 2.25 -18.57
CA GLU A 35 4.64 2.09 -17.44
C GLU A 35 3.89 2.02 -16.10
N TYR A 36 2.82 2.81 -15.97
CA TYR A 36 1.96 2.79 -14.79
C TYR A 36 1.16 1.48 -14.69
N GLN A 37 0.65 0.95 -15.80
CA GLN A 37 -0.06 -0.32 -15.82
C GLN A 37 0.85 -1.47 -15.38
N VAL A 38 2.09 -1.53 -15.90
CA VAL A 38 3.09 -2.52 -15.48
C VAL A 38 3.41 -2.41 -13.99
N THR A 39 3.48 -1.18 -13.46
CA THR A 39 3.69 -0.94 -12.03
C THR A 39 2.54 -1.49 -11.18
N LEU A 40 1.30 -1.27 -11.60
CA LEU A 40 0.12 -1.79 -10.90
C LEU A 40 0.07 -3.33 -10.90
N GLU A 41 0.34 -3.95 -12.04
CA GLU A 41 0.38 -5.41 -12.17
C GLU A 41 1.48 -6.02 -11.30
N CYS A 42 2.66 -5.40 -11.28
CA CYS A 42 3.74 -5.82 -10.38
C CYS A 42 3.34 -5.69 -8.90
N ALA A 43 2.69 -4.58 -8.52
CA ALA A 43 2.22 -4.40 -7.14
C ALA A 43 1.17 -5.44 -6.76
N ASP A 44 0.19 -5.71 -7.63
CA ASP A 44 -0.86 -6.72 -7.41
C ASP A 44 -0.25 -8.13 -7.23
N MET A 45 0.69 -8.52 -8.09
CA MET A 45 1.41 -9.79 -7.97
C MET A 45 2.19 -9.88 -6.64
N LEU A 46 2.83 -8.79 -6.22
CA LEU A 46 3.56 -8.73 -4.95
C LEU A 46 2.63 -8.85 -3.74
N PHE A 47 1.47 -8.18 -3.74
CA PHE A 47 0.47 -8.30 -2.68
C PHE A 47 -0.12 -9.71 -2.63
N SER A 48 -0.46 -10.30 -3.77
CA SER A 48 -0.93 -11.68 -3.86
C SER A 48 0.09 -12.66 -3.25
N LYS A 49 1.38 -12.50 -3.59
CA LYS A 49 2.47 -13.30 -3.03
C LYS A 49 2.64 -13.08 -1.53
N LEU A 50 2.54 -11.83 -1.07
CA LEU A 50 2.64 -11.45 0.34
C LEU A 50 1.57 -12.15 1.17
N PHE A 51 0.31 -12.03 0.79
CA PHE A 51 -0.79 -12.62 1.55
C PHE A 51 -0.80 -14.13 1.46
N THR A 52 -0.44 -14.71 0.32
CA THR A 52 -0.24 -16.17 0.20
C THR A 52 0.81 -16.67 1.19
N LEU A 53 1.97 -16.00 1.29
CA LEU A 53 3.03 -16.37 2.23
C LEU A 53 2.61 -16.14 3.69
N ALA A 54 1.95 -15.01 3.96
CA ALA A 54 1.51 -14.64 5.31
C ALA A 54 0.48 -15.62 5.88
N LEU A 55 -0.48 -16.05 5.04
CA LEU A 55 -1.47 -17.06 5.39
C LEU A 55 -0.81 -18.43 5.59
N LYS A 56 0.03 -18.88 4.64
CA LYS A 56 0.73 -20.18 4.75
C LYS A 56 1.64 -20.28 5.96
N SER A 57 2.22 -19.15 6.40
CA SER A 57 3.18 -19.12 7.51
C SER A 57 2.55 -18.58 8.82
N ASN A 58 1.22 -18.44 8.88
CA ASN A 58 0.47 -17.95 10.03
C ASN A 58 1.03 -16.66 10.67
N CYS A 59 1.35 -15.67 9.84
CA CYS A 59 2.00 -14.43 10.24
C CYS A 59 1.28 -13.19 9.68
N LEU A 60 -0.04 -13.32 9.48
CA LEU A 60 -0.89 -12.23 9.05
C LEU A 60 -0.86 -11.05 10.04
N SER A 61 -0.69 -11.32 11.33
CA SER A 61 -0.50 -10.29 12.36
C SER A 61 0.71 -9.39 12.10
N VAL A 62 1.80 -9.92 11.53
CA VAL A 62 2.98 -9.13 11.14
C VAL A 62 2.61 -8.17 10.03
N VAL A 63 1.90 -8.64 9.00
CA VAL A 63 1.45 -7.82 7.88
C VAL A 63 0.47 -6.73 8.34
N ASN A 64 -0.49 -7.10 9.19
CA ASN A 64 -1.51 -6.20 9.75
C ASN A 64 -0.91 -5.04 10.57
N ASN A 65 0.23 -5.27 11.22
CA ASN A 65 0.94 -4.21 11.94
C ASN A 65 1.89 -3.42 11.04
N ALA A 66 2.58 -4.09 10.12
CA ALA A 66 3.60 -3.48 9.28
C ALA A 66 3.02 -2.59 8.17
N LEU A 67 1.88 -2.95 7.56
CA LEU A 67 1.27 -2.15 6.49
C LEU A 67 0.87 -0.75 6.96
N PRO A 68 0.11 -0.57 8.08
CA PRO A 68 -0.21 0.75 8.60
C PRO A 68 1.01 1.56 9.01
N VAL A 69 2.06 0.92 9.53
CA VAL A 69 3.36 1.56 9.83
C VAL A 69 4.01 2.08 8.56
N CYS A 70 4.08 1.24 7.51
CA CYS A 70 4.68 1.62 6.23
C CYS A 70 3.90 2.74 5.55
N LEU A 71 2.58 2.82 5.74
CA LEU A 71 1.75 3.93 5.26
C LEU A 71 1.85 5.20 6.13
N GLY A 72 2.51 5.11 7.29
CA GLY A 72 2.63 6.21 8.25
C GLY A 72 1.34 6.51 9.01
N LEU A 73 0.41 5.56 9.07
CA LEU A 73 -0.89 5.68 9.73
C LEU A 73 -0.78 5.40 11.24
N ILE A 74 0.14 4.53 11.64
CA ILE A 74 0.45 4.23 13.05
C ILE A 74 1.94 4.37 13.32
N LYS A 75 2.30 4.63 14.58
CA LYS A 75 3.70 4.70 15.01
C LYS A 75 4.26 3.30 15.18
N SER A 76 5.51 3.12 14.74
CA SER A 76 6.31 1.93 15.06
C SER A 76 7.20 2.22 16.26
N GLU A 77 7.42 1.22 17.11
CA GLU A 77 8.45 1.25 18.15
C GLU A 77 9.85 1.28 17.54
N ASN A 78 10.00 0.72 16.33
CA ASN A 78 11.25 0.67 15.59
C ASN A 78 11.41 1.91 14.71
N LYS A 79 12.42 2.74 15.03
CA LYS A 79 12.75 3.97 14.28
C LYS A 79 13.27 3.74 12.85
N LYS A 80 13.42 2.49 12.40
CA LYS A 80 14.00 2.12 11.09
C LYS A 80 12.96 1.85 10.00
N SER A 81 11.67 1.90 10.32
CA SER A 81 10.61 1.57 9.36
C SER A 81 10.51 2.64 8.27
N LYS A 82 10.73 2.25 7.00
CA LYS A 82 10.60 3.13 5.85
C LYS A 82 9.12 3.49 5.66
N VAL A 83 8.80 4.78 5.73
CA VAL A 83 7.43 5.29 5.60
C VAL A 83 7.18 5.77 4.17
N PHE A 84 6.19 5.19 3.52
CA PHE A 84 5.69 5.51 2.19
C PHE A 84 4.39 6.29 2.32
N LYS A 85 4.50 7.61 2.60
CA LYS A 85 3.34 8.52 2.75
C LYS A 85 2.66 8.91 1.42
N GLN A 86 2.88 8.14 0.36
CA GLN A 86 2.42 8.48 -0.96
C GLN A 86 0.99 8.00 -1.20
N GLU A 87 0.20 8.85 -1.83
CA GLU A 87 -1.20 8.57 -2.15
C GLU A 87 -1.33 7.40 -3.13
N SER A 88 -0.35 7.21 -4.01
CA SER A 88 -0.27 6.07 -4.91
C SER A 88 -0.21 4.73 -4.16
N CYS A 89 0.47 4.66 -3.01
CA CYS A 89 0.52 3.45 -2.18
C CYS A 89 -0.84 3.12 -1.58
N ILE A 90 -1.56 4.13 -1.09
CA ILE A 90 -2.92 3.96 -0.55
C ILE A 90 -3.87 3.48 -1.64
N ASN A 91 -3.82 4.11 -2.82
CA ASN A 91 -4.70 3.76 -3.93
C ASN A 91 -4.43 2.34 -4.45
N THR A 92 -3.16 1.98 -4.62
CA THR A 92 -2.77 0.61 -5.04
C THR A 92 -3.21 -0.42 -4.01
N LEU A 93 -3.06 -0.13 -2.72
CA LEU A 93 -3.52 -1.00 -1.66
C LEU A 93 -5.05 -1.14 -1.62
N ARG A 94 -5.80 -0.07 -1.88
CA ARG A 94 -7.27 -0.12 -2.00
C ARG A 94 -7.73 -0.97 -3.17
N GLU A 95 -7.02 -0.95 -4.29
CA GLU A 95 -7.33 -1.85 -5.41
C GLU A 95 -7.00 -3.31 -5.07
N ALA A 96 -5.88 -3.55 -4.37
CA ALA A 96 -5.53 -4.88 -3.86
C ALA A 96 -6.58 -5.42 -2.88
N MET A 97 -7.14 -4.57 -2.01
CA MET A 97 -8.20 -4.93 -1.05
C MET A 97 -9.48 -5.47 -1.70
N LYS A 98 -9.73 -5.14 -2.97
CA LYS A 98 -10.90 -5.64 -3.73
C LYS A 98 -10.68 -7.04 -4.32
N LYS A 99 -9.47 -7.60 -4.20
CA LYS A 99 -9.09 -8.89 -4.81
C LYS A 99 -9.29 -10.04 -3.85
N ASP A 100 -9.62 -11.22 -4.39
CA ASP A 100 -9.91 -12.42 -3.59
C ASP A 100 -8.71 -12.95 -2.78
N TYR A 101 -7.48 -12.60 -3.17
CA TYR A 101 -6.29 -12.98 -2.41
C TYR A 101 -6.12 -12.16 -1.12
N PHE A 102 -6.84 -11.05 -0.98
CA PHE A 102 -6.67 -10.11 0.11
C PHE A 102 -7.49 -10.56 1.33
N PRO A 103 -6.86 -10.82 2.49
CA PRO A 103 -7.59 -11.30 3.66
C PRO A 103 -8.61 -10.28 4.16
N LYS A 104 -9.84 -10.73 4.38
CA LYS A 104 -10.95 -9.88 4.84
C LYS A 104 -10.62 -9.15 6.14
N GLU A 105 -10.04 -9.84 7.12
CA GLU A 105 -9.62 -9.27 8.39
C GLU A 105 -8.62 -8.12 8.23
N THR A 106 -7.68 -8.27 7.28
CA THR A 106 -6.72 -7.20 6.95
C THR A 106 -7.41 -6.02 6.29
N SER A 107 -8.39 -6.27 5.40
CA SER A 107 -9.15 -5.22 4.74
C SER A 107 -9.95 -4.39 5.75
N GLU A 108 -10.68 -5.07 6.66
CA GLU A 108 -11.48 -4.43 7.71
C GLU A 108 -10.60 -3.57 8.64
N LEU A 109 -9.42 -4.09 9.03
CA LEU A 109 -8.43 -3.35 9.80
C LEU A 109 -7.96 -2.08 9.07
N LEU A 110 -7.57 -2.21 7.80
CA LEU A 110 -7.07 -1.08 7.02
C LEU A 110 -8.15 -0.03 6.81
N GLU A 111 -9.40 -0.42 6.52
CA GLU A 111 -10.53 0.50 6.45
C GLU A 111 -10.76 1.26 7.75
N PHE A 112 -10.69 0.57 8.89
CA PHE A 112 -10.77 1.21 10.20
C PHE A 112 -9.65 2.23 10.40
N VAL A 113 -8.40 1.85 10.13
CA VAL A 113 -7.25 2.74 10.28
C VAL A 113 -7.34 3.94 9.32
N PHE A 114 -7.78 3.74 8.08
CA PHE A 114 -7.99 4.83 7.13
C PHE A 114 -9.05 5.83 7.61
N LYS A 115 -10.13 5.34 8.23
CA LYS A 115 -11.20 6.17 8.79
C LYS A 115 -10.73 6.93 10.02
N GLU A 116 -9.95 6.32 10.90
CA GLU A 116 -9.56 6.92 12.18
C GLU A 116 -8.34 7.83 12.12
N THR A 117 -7.54 7.79 11.05
CA THR A 117 -6.33 8.61 10.96
C THR A 117 -6.69 10.09 10.64
N PRO A 118 -6.40 11.06 11.53
CA PRO A 118 -6.79 12.48 11.35
C PRO A 118 -6.24 13.14 10.09
N LEU A 119 -5.05 12.70 9.63
CA LEU A 119 -4.39 13.19 8.41
C LEU A 119 -5.19 12.88 7.13
N LEU A 120 -5.99 11.80 7.14
CA LEU A 120 -6.88 11.46 6.03
C LEU A 120 -8.24 12.17 6.14
N LYS A 121 -8.74 12.41 7.36
CA LYS A 121 -9.99 13.17 7.59
C LYS A 121 -9.92 14.60 7.04
N GLN A 122 -8.75 15.26 7.09
CA GLN A 122 -8.55 16.59 6.47
C GLN A 122 -8.52 16.51 4.93
N LYS A 123 -7.72 15.61 4.35
CA LYS A 123 -7.64 15.44 2.89
C LYS A 123 -8.94 14.99 2.22
N ILE A 124 -9.72 14.12 2.87
CA ILE A 124 -11.02 13.65 2.34
C ILE A 124 -12.04 14.80 2.33
N LYS A 125 -12.07 15.63 3.39
CA LYS A 125 -12.92 16.83 3.44
C LYS A 125 -12.53 17.90 2.41
N GLU A 126 -11.28 17.94 1.98
CA GLU A 126 -10.82 18.85 0.93
C GLU A 126 -11.26 18.36 -0.45
N MET A 127 -11.18 17.05 -0.74
CA MET A 127 -11.66 16.47 -2.01
C MET A 127 -13.20 16.51 -2.17
N GLU A 128 -13.96 16.39 -1.08
CA GLU A 128 -15.43 16.51 -1.11
C GLU A 128 -15.93 17.95 -1.32
N LYS A 129 -15.05 18.95 -1.22
CA LYS A 129 -15.39 20.37 -1.46
C LYS A 129 -15.07 20.84 -2.88
N GLU A 130 -14.37 20.04 -3.67
CA GLU A 130 -13.97 20.36 -5.05
C GLU A 130 -14.85 19.70 -6.12
N ASN A 131 -15.91 18.98 -5.71
CA ASN A 131 -16.99 18.48 -6.57
C ASN A 131 -18.31 19.17 -6.24
#